data_AF-I3ZAB2-F1
#
_entry.id   AF-I3ZAB2-F1
#
_cell.length_a   1.000
_cell.length_b   1.000
_cell.length_c   1.000
_cell.angle_alpha   90.00
_cell.angle_beta   90.00
_cell.angle_gamma   90.00
#
_symmetry.space_group_name_H-M   'P 1'
#
loop_
_entity.id
_entity.type
_entity.pdbx_description
1 polymer ?
#
loop_
_entity_poly.entity_id
_entity_poly.type
_entity_poly.pdbx_seq_one_letter_code
_entity_poly.pdbx_strand_id
1 'polypeptide(L)'
;MKIKFSLLLIFVATLFACNQDEKDPYFNILGYWEIAAVTNSWTGEVTSGDQLNFSERYIFNDDSTFIKFSNKNHKYGQLYEEPAQALGTYEMKLIEDSSNVFELKLTFETNMGMAVSCGGDTEYLVLTKENKLMNTGWAACDGPSFTYQK
;
A
#
# COMPACT_ATOMS: atom_id res chain seq x y z
N MET A 1 57.13 -12.54 50.18
CA MET A 1 56.58 -13.53 49.24
C MET A 1 55.25 -12.98 48.71
N LYS A 2 55.18 -12.72 47.39
CA LYS A 2 54.03 -12.89 46.46
C LYS A 2 52.69 -12.16 46.78
N ILE A 3 51.95 -11.50 45.90
CA ILE A 3 51.92 -11.27 44.43
C ILE A 3 51.04 -10.02 44.21
N LYS A 4 51.37 -9.16 43.23
CA LYS A 4 50.53 -8.07 42.70
C LYS A 4 49.38 -8.64 41.86
N PHE A 5 48.12 -8.22 42.08
CA PHE A 5 46.97 -8.36 41.16
C PHE A 5 45.78 -7.68 41.85
N SER A 6 44.92 -6.85 41.25
CA SER A 6 44.77 -6.47 39.85
C SER A 6 43.82 -5.28 39.81
N LEU A 7 44.18 -4.23 39.08
CA LEU A 7 43.21 -3.38 38.41
C LEU A 7 42.41 -4.29 37.46
N LEU A 8 41.26 -4.80 37.91
CA LEU A 8 40.37 -5.56 37.03
C LEU A 8 38.91 -5.40 37.47
N LEU A 9 38.48 -4.15 37.65
CA LEU A 9 37.07 -3.82 37.91
C LEU A 9 36.45 -2.95 36.81
N ILE A 10 37.02 -3.01 35.59
CA ILE A 10 36.52 -2.27 34.43
C ILE A 10 36.74 -3.15 33.21
N PHE A 11 35.92 -4.19 32.97
CA PHE A 11 35.82 -4.78 31.61
C PHE A 11 34.69 -5.82 31.38
N VAL A 12 33.55 -5.80 32.08
CA VAL A 12 32.51 -6.84 31.82
C VAL A 12 31.09 -6.27 31.72
N ALA A 13 30.94 -5.06 31.17
CA ALA A 13 29.61 -4.45 30.96
C ALA A 13 29.33 -4.09 29.48
N THR A 14 30.10 -4.60 28.52
CA THR A 14 29.96 -4.19 27.11
C THR A 14 29.94 -5.38 26.15
N LEU A 15 29.06 -6.36 26.31
CA LEU A 15 28.83 -7.38 25.27
C LEU A 15 27.36 -7.83 25.16
N PHE A 16 26.41 -6.91 25.34
CA PHE A 16 25.06 -7.07 24.76
C PHE A 16 24.84 -6.03 23.67
N ALA A 17 25.76 -5.96 22.70
CA ALA A 17 25.44 -5.38 21.40
C ALA A 17 24.68 -6.46 20.63
N CYS A 18 23.35 -6.44 20.74
CA CYS A 18 22.50 -7.21 19.86
C CYS A 18 22.62 -6.56 18.48
N ASN A 19 23.49 -7.10 17.62
CA ASN A 19 23.38 -6.88 16.18
C ASN A 19 22.12 -7.63 15.75
N GLN A 20 20.97 -7.00 15.91
CA GLN A 20 19.86 -7.28 15.01
C GLN A 20 20.30 -6.67 13.69
N ASP A 21 20.74 -7.52 12.76
CA ASP A 21 20.68 -7.14 11.35
C ASP A 21 19.25 -6.64 11.15
N GLU A 22 19.10 -5.33 10.93
CA GLU A 22 17.83 -4.72 10.57
C GLU A 22 17.41 -5.42 9.29
N LYS A 23 16.58 -6.47 9.42
CA LYS A 23 15.98 -7.11 8.26
C LYS A 23 15.11 -6.03 7.65
N ASP A 24 15.53 -5.57 6.47
CA ASP A 24 14.71 -4.70 5.63
C ASP A 24 13.27 -5.25 5.64
N PRO A 25 12.25 -4.40 5.86
CA PRO A 25 10.89 -4.87 5.91
C PRO A 25 10.58 -5.66 4.64
N TYR A 26 10.04 -6.88 4.81
CA TYR A 26 9.66 -7.71 3.67
C TYR A 26 8.37 -7.15 3.05
N PHE A 27 8.53 -6.30 2.04
CA PHE A 27 7.42 -5.73 1.29
C PHE A 27 6.91 -6.74 0.24
N ASN A 28 5.62 -7.08 0.31
CA ASN A 28 4.94 -7.85 -0.74
C ASN A 28 3.52 -7.31 -0.97
N ILE A 29 3.08 -7.34 -2.22
CA ILE A 29 1.74 -6.90 -2.60
C ILE A 29 0.66 -7.95 -2.33
N LEU A 30 1.03 -9.23 -2.27
CA LEU A 30 0.08 -10.35 -2.23
C LEU A 30 -0.93 -10.25 -1.08
N GLY A 31 -2.16 -10.69 -1.33
CA GLY A 31 -3.24 -10.75 -0.34
C GLY A 31 -4.29 -9.64 -0.50
N TYR A 32 -5.01 -9.39 0.59
CA TYR A 32 -6.17 -8.51 0.65
C TYR A 32 -5.78 -7.10 1.05
N TRP A 33 -6.32 -6.10 0.38
CA TRP A 33 -6.14 -4.69 0.71
C TRP A 33 -7.48 -4.00 0.75
N GLU A 34 -7.85 -3.45 1.90
CA GLU A 34 -9.13 -2.78 2.11
C GLU A 34 -8.94 -1.27 2.16
N ILE A 35 -9.91 -0.51 1.66
CA ILE A 35 -9.87 0.95 1.69
C ILE A 35 -9.87 1.44 3.14
N ALA A 36 -8.84 2.19 3.49
CA ALA A 36 -8.60 2.70 4.83
C ALA A 36 -8.93 4.18 4.96
N ALA A 37 -8.75 4.95 3.88
CA ALA A 37 -9.04 6.37 3.85
C ALA A 37 -9.19 6.90 2.43
N VAL A 38 -9.93 8.01 2.30
CA VAL A 38 -10.01 8.84 1.10
C VAL A 38 -9.57 10.25 1.47
N THR A 39 -8.59 10.77 0.75
CA THR A 39 -8.11 12.14 0.87
C THR A 39 -8.57 12.95 -0.33
N ASN A 40 -9.22 14.09 -0.06
CA ASN A 40 -9.56 15.06 -1.08
C ASN A 40 -8.28 15.77 -1.55
N SER A 41 -7.96 15.65 -2.84
CA SER A 41 -6.71 16.20 -3.41
C SER A 41 -6.65 17.73 -3.40
N TRP A 42 -7.79 18.43 -3.27
CA TRP A 42 -7.87 19.90 -3.24
C TRP A 42 -7.82 20.46 -1.83
N THR A 43 -8.58 19.86 -0.89
CA THR A 43 -8.71 20.37 0.49
C THR A 43 -7.75 19.68 1.46
N GLY A 44 -7.21 18.51 1.11
CA GLY A 44 -6.44 17.66 2.00
C GLY A 44 -7.29 17.00 3.08
N GLU A 45 -8.61 17.16 3.06
CA GLU A 45 -9.51 16.54 4.03
C GLU A 45 -9.48 15.02 3.87
N VAL A 46 -9.31 14.33 5.00
CA VAL A 46 -9.25 12.87 5.07
C VAL A 46 -10.56 12.35 5.64
N THR A 47 -11.23 11.47 4.90
CA THR A 47 -12.35 10.67 5.39
C THR A 47 -11.84 9.26 5.67
N SER A 48 -12.00 8.79 6.91
CA SER A 48 -11.58 7.45 7.30
C SER A 48 -12.51 6.38 6.74
N GLY A 49 -12.00 5.16 6.57
CA GLY A 49 -12.71 4.05 5.94
C GLY A 49 -14.05 3.71 6.59
N ASP A 50 -14.15 3.85 7.92
CA ASP A 50 -15.37 3.65 8.70
C ASP A 50 -16.43 4.75 8.50
N GLN A 51 -16.03 5.89 7.94
CA GLN A 51 -16.92 7.00 7.59
C GLN A 51 -17.33 6.98 6.12
N LEU A 52 -16.73 6.11 5.30
CA LEU A 52 -17.07 5.99 3.89
C LEU A 52 -18.44 5.31 3.73
N ASN A 53 -19.24 5.83 2.80
CA ASN A 53 -20.49 5.20 2.39
C ASN A 53 -20.30 4.11 1.33
N PHE A 54 -19.04 3.76 1.02
CA PHE A 54 -18.67 2.73 0.07
C PHE A 54 -17.50 1.92 0.60
N SER A 55 -17.38 0.69 0.13
CA SER A 55 -16.29 -0.23 0.40
C SER A 55 -15.54 -0.52 -0.88
N GLU A 56 -14.23 -0.62 -0.81
CA GLU A 56 -13.38 -1.04 -1.91
C GLU A 56 -12.27 -1.93 -1.39
N ARG A 57 -11.93 -2.97 -2.16
CA ARG A 57 -10.79 -3.84 -1.85
C ARG A 57 -10.12 -4.40 -3.08
N TYR A 58 -8.84 -4.69 -2.94
CA TYR A 58 -8.06 -5.48 -3.88
C TYR A 58 -7.70 -6.84 -3.30
N ILE A 59 -7.57 -7.82 -4.18
CA ILE A 59 -6.91 -9.11 -3.92
C ILE A 59 -5.82 -9.26 -4.97
N PHE A 60 -4.56 -9.31 -4.54
CA PHE A 60 -3.41 -9.57 -5.43
C PHE A 60 -2.94 -11.00 -5.29
N ASN A 61 -2.88 -11.70 -6.41
CA ASN A 61 -2.49 -13.11 -6.52
C ASN A 61 -1.03 -13.24 -6.96
N ASP A 62 -0.42 -14.39 -6.70
CA ASP A 62 0.97 -14.68 -7.03
C ASP A 62 1.23 -14.91 -8.53
N ASP A 63 0.17 -15.11 -9.31
CA ASP A 63 0.18 -15.25 -10.76
C ASP A 63 0.09 -13.92 -11.52
N SER A 64 0.36 -12.80 -10.85
CA SER A 64 0.25 -11.44 -11.40
C SER A 64 -1.16 -11.02 -11.82
N THR A 65 -2.20 -11.68 -11.30
CA THR A 65 -3.59 -11.24 -11.45
C THR A 65 -4.08 -10.48 -10.22
N PHE A 66 -5.12 -9.68 -10.41
CA PHE A 66 -5.82 -9.04 -9.30
C PHE A 66 -7.34 -9.12 -9.46
N ILE A 67 -8.01 -9.00 -8.32
CA ILE A 67 -9.46 -8.78 -8.25
C ILE A 67 -9.72 -7.49 -7.49
N LYS A 68 -10.53 -6.60 -8.06
CA LYS A 68 -11.05 -5.42 -7.39
C LYS A 68 -12.52 -5.61 -7.09
N PHE A 69 -12.93 -5.33 -5.85
CA PHE A 69 -14.33 -5.24 -5.48
C PHE A 69 -14.66 -3.82 -5.06
N SER A 70 -15.79 -3.30 -5.52
CA SER A 70 -16.31 -2.00 -5.06
C SER A 70 -17.81 -1.96 -5.17
N ASN A 71 -18.49 -1.42 -4.15
CA ASN A 71 -19.89 -1.05 -4.27
C ASN A 71 -20.05 0.40 -4.77
N LYS A 72 -19.00 1.00 -5.35
CA LYS A 72 -19.04 2.32 -5.97
C LYS A 72 -18.54 2.26 -7.41
N ASN A 73 -19.28 2.89 -8.31
CA ASN A 73 -18.82 3.19 -9.65
C ASN A 73 -18.02 4.51 -9.63
N HIS A 74 -16.74 4.48 -10.01
CA HIS A 74 -15.89 5.69 -9.99
C HIS A 74 -16.10 6.62 -11.18
N LYS A 75 -16.63 6.10 -12.30
CA LYS A 75 -16.97 6.90 -13.48
C LYS A 75 -18.22 7.75 -13.27
N TYR A 76 -19.22 7.23 -12.57
CA TYR A 76 -20.54 7.86 -12.40
C TYR A 76 -20.86 8.25 -10.95
N GLY A 77 -20.05 7.83 -9.98
CA GLY A 77 -20.24 8.10 -8.55
C GLY A 77 -21.40 7.33 -7.91
N GLN A 78 -22.08 6.45 -8.65
CA GLN A 78 -23.23 5.68 -8.18
C GLN A 78 -22.80 4.54 -7.28
N LEU A 79 -23.55 4.31 -6.20
CA LEU A 79 -23.40 3.11 -5.38
C LEU A 79 -24.17 1.95 -6.01
N TYR A 80 -23.59 0.76 -5.94
CA TYR A 80 -24.23 -0.50 -6.29
C TYR A 80 -24.87 -1.12 -5.05
N GLU A 81 -26.01 -1.81 -5.25
CA GLU A 81 -26.65 -2.58 -4.18
C GLU A 81 -25.74 -3.73 -3.69
N GLU A 82 -25.02 -4.35 -4.63
CA GLU A 82 -24.05 -5.41 -4.35
C GLU A 82 -22.66 -5.00 -4.89
N PRO A 83 -21.54 -5.42 -4.24
CA PRO A 83 -20.20 -5.12 -4.73
C PRO A 83 -19.99 -5.63 -6.17
N ALA A 84 -19.68 -4.72 -7.08
CA ALA A 84 -19.21 -5.06 -8.41
C ALA A 84 -17.77 -5.59 -8.32
N GLN A 85 -17.39 -6.42 -9.30
CA GLN A 85 -16.06 -7.02 -9.40
C GLN A 85 -15.39 -6.62 -10.71
N ALA A 86 -14.10 -6.29 -10.66
CA ALA A 86 -13.24 -6.21 -11.82
C ALA A 86 -12.04 -7.16 -11.68
N LEU A 87 -11.57 -7.65 -12.80
CA LEU A 87 -10.45 -8.59 -12.94
C LEU A 87 -9.41 -7.94 -13.85
N GLY A 88 -8.15 -8.27 -13.61
CA GLY A 88 -7.07 -7.85 -14.49
C GLY A 88 -5.71 -8.41 -14.08
N THR A 89 -4.69 -7.85 -14.69
CA THR A 89 -3.29 -8.19 -14.45
C THR A 89 -2.55 -7.00 -13.86
N TYR A 90 -1.45 -7.25 -13.17
CA TYR A 90 -0.59 -6.19 -12.66
C TYR A 90 0.88 -6.43 -12.98
N GLU A 91 1.57 -5.34 -13.32
CA GLU A 91 3.02 -5.26 -13.39
C GLU A 91 3.54 -4.52 -12.16
N MET A 92 4.65 -4.97 -11.60
CA MET A 92 5.26 -4.35 -10.42
C MET A 92 6.71 -3.94 -10.73
N LYS A 93 7.05 -2.70 -10.39
CA LYS A 93 8.38 -2.13 -10.59
C LYS A 93 8.92 -1.58 -9.27
N LEU A 94 10.14 -1.96 -8.92
CA LEU A 94 10.85 -1.34 -7.79
C LEU A 94 11.13 0.13 -8.11
N ILE A 95 10.81 1.01 -7.17
CA ILE A 95 11.10 2.44 -7.26
C ILE A 95 11.97 2.84 -6.08
N GLU A 96 13.11 3.46 -6.38
CA GLU A 96 14.03 3.97 -5.36
C GLU A 96 13.62 5.39 -4.97
N ASP A 97 12.44 5.51 -4.36
CA ASP A 97 11.93 6.76 -3.82
C ASP A 97 12.09 6.80 -2.28
N SER A 98 12.12 8.02 -1.75
CA SER A 98 12.20 8.29 -0.31
C SER A 98 11.04 7.67 0.49
N SER A 99 9.82 7.67 -0.05
CA SER A 99 8.60 7.20 0.62
C SER A 99 7.99 5.92 0.05
N ASN A 100 8.34 5.55 -1.18
CA ASN A 100 7.70 4.44 -1.89
C ASN A 100 8.68 3.29 -2.16
N VAL A 101 8.14 2.07 -2.32
CA VAL A 101 8.88 0.82 -2.54
C VAL A 101 8.61 0.28 -3.94
N PHE A 102 7.33 0.11 -4.29
CA PHE A 102 6.92 -0.39 -5.60
C PHE A 102 5.91 0.54 -6.25
N GLU A 103 6.01 0.68 -7.57
CA GLU A 103 4.93 1.14 -8.44
C GLU A 103 4.25 -0.08 -9.05
N LEU A 104 2.92 -0.05 -9.09
CA LEU A 104 2.10 -1.06 -9.71
C LEU A 104 1.30 -0.43 -10.84
N LYS A 105 1.31 -1.09 -12.00
CA LYS A 105 0.45 -0.79 -13.13
C LYS A 105 -0.56 -1.93 -13.26
N LEU A 106 -1.83 -1.63 -12.97
CA LEU A 106 -2.94 -2.56 -13.09
C LEU A 106 -3.62 -2.35 -14.43
N THR A 107 -3.84 -3.41 -15.19
CA THR A 107 -4.61 -3.39 -16.44
C THR A 107 -5.89 -4.20 -16.25
N PHE A 108 -7.03 -3.50 -16.31
CA PHE A 108 -8.37 -4.07 -16.12
C PHE A 108 -8.85 -4.75 -17.40
N GLU A 109 -9.20 -6.02 -17.29
CA GLU A 109 -9.75 -6.82 -18.40
C GLU A 109 -11.27 -6.85 -18.39
N THR A 110 -11.87 -6.63 -17.21
CA THR A 110 -13.31 -6.55 -17.02
C THR A 110 -13.69 -5.31 -16.23
N ASN A 111 -14.91 -4.81 -16.43
CA ASN A 111 -15.45 -3.68 -15.68
C ASN A 111 -14.49 -2.48 -15.57
N MET A 112 -13.89 -2.07 -16.70
CA MET A 112 -12.89 -0.99 -16.80
C MET A 112 -13.34 0.33 -16.15
N GLY A 113 -14.65 0.57 -16.02
CA GLY A 113 -15.19 1.73 -15.29
C GLY A 113 -14.92 1.73 -13.78
N MET A 114 -14.37 0.65 -13.23
CA MET A 114 -13.89 0.56 -11.85
C MET A 114 -12.43 0.99 -11.68
N ALA A 115 -11.69 1.20 -12.78
CA ALA A 115 -10.34 1.73 -12.73
C ALA A 115 -10.38 3.17 -12.19
N VAL A 116 -9.54 3.44 -11.19
CA VAL A 116 -9.35 4.75 -10.60
C VAL A 116 -8.25 5.48 -11.38
N SER A 117 -8.65 6.09 -12.51
CA SER A 117 -7.73 6.72 -13.45
C SER A 117 -8.35 7.95 -14.12
N CYS A 118 -7.52 8.67 -14.89
CA CYS A 118 -7.93 9.78 -15.77
C CYS A 118 -8.83 9.38 -16.95
N GLY A 119 -9.26 8.11 -17.02
CA GLY A 119 -9.89 7.50 -18.17
C GLY A 119 -8.98 6.45 -18.78
N GLY A 120 -9.54 5.28 -19.06
CA GLY A 120 -8.82 4.12 -19.57
C GLY A 120 -9.10 2.88 -18.73
N ASP A 121 -8.38 1.80 -19.06
CA ASP A 121 -8.40 0.50 -18.41
C ASP A 121 -7.24 0.30 -17.42
N THR A 122 -6.40 1.31 -17.25
CA THR A 122 -5.16 1.20 -16.49
C THR A 122 -5.22 2.06 -15.22
N GLU A 123 -4.83 1.49 -14.09
CA GLU A 123 -4.72 2.15 -12.79
C GLU A 123 -3.28 2.05 -12.27
N TYR A 124 -2.78 3.13 -11.69
CA TYR A 124 -1.45 3.17 -11.09
C TYR A 124 -1.57 3.26 -9.58
N LEU A 125 -0.87 2.36 -8.88
CA LEU A 125 -0.78 2.32 -7.43
C LEU A 125 0.70 2.37 -6.99
N VAL A 126 0.94 2.81 -5.76
CA VAL A 126 2.25 2.73 -5.10
C VAL A 126 2.14 2.01 -3.77
N LEU A 127 3.09 1.11 -3.49
CA LEU A 127 3.30 0.56 -2.16
C LEU A 127 4.30 1.44 -1.41
N THR A 128 3.88 2.01 -0.30
CA THR A 128 4.68 2.89 0.57
C THR A 128 5.55 2.08 1.54
N LYS A 129 6.58 2.73 2.10
CA LYS A 129 7.42 2.13 3.16
C LYS A 129 6.66 1.88 4.45
N GLU A 130 5.53 2.55 4.65
CA GLU A 130 4.59 2.33 5.75
C GLU A 130 3.61 1.17 5.48
N ASN A 131 3.84 0.38 4.43
CA ASN A 131 3.00 -0.75 4.02
C ASN A 131 1.54 -0.35 3.74
N LYS A 132 1.37 0.83 3.14
CA LYS A 132 0.08 1.30 2.59
C LYS A 132 0.13 1.27 1.07
N LEU A 133 -0.99 0.90 0.45
CA LEU A 133 -1.18 0.99 -0.98
C LEU A 133 -1.95 2.26 -1.30
N MET A 134 -1.51 3.04 -2.28
CA MET A 134 -2.15 4.32 -2.63
C MET A 134 -2.31 4.44 -4.14
N ASN A 135 -3.42 4.99 -4.62
CA ASN A 135 -3.55 5.33 -6.04
C ASN A 135 -2.77 6.60 -6.38
N THR A 136 -2.16 6.62 -7.55
CA THR A 136 -1.45 7.79 -8.09
C THR A 136 -2.08 8.31 -9.38
N GLY A 137 -2.76 7.43 -10.13
CA GLY A 137 -3.31 7.76 -11.45
C GLY A 137 -4.52 8.71 -11.44
N TRP A 138 -5.30 8.78 -10.37
CA TRP A 138 -6.51 9.63 -10.32
C TRP A 138 -6.26 11.02 -9.72
N ALA A 139 -5.33 11.10 -8.76
CA ALA A 139 -4.89 12.37 -8.19
C ALA A 139 -4.31 13.32 -9.24
N ALA A 140 -3.65 12.75 -10.27
CA ALA A 140 -3.16 13.50 -11.43
C ALA A 140 -4.27 14.14 -12.30
N CYS A 141 -5.53 13.73 -12.11
CA CYS A 141 -6.70 14.26 -12.80
C CYS A 141 -7.73 14.82 -11.82
N ASP A 142 -7.23 15.45 -10.75
CA ASP A 142 -8.04 16.12 -9.72
C ASP A 142 -9.01 15.18 -8.98
N GLY A 143 -8.84 13.87 -9.12
CA GLY A 143 -9.56 12.85 -8.37
C GLY A 143 -8.98 12.66 -6.98
N PRO A 144 -9.74 12.05 -6.05
CA PRO A 144 -9.26 11.79 -4.69
C PRO A 144 -8.14 10.74 -4.64
N SER A 145 -7.33 10.82 -3.58
CA SER A 145 -6.37 9.78 -3.21
C SER A 145 -7.01 8.77 -2.26
N PHE A 146 -6.94 7.51 -2.62
CA PHE A 146 -7.40 6.35 -1.86
C PHE A 146 -6.19 5.68 -1.24
N THR A 147 -6.28 5.39 0.05
CA THR A 147 -5.29 4.65 0.81
C THR A 147 -5.89 3.32 1.21
N TYR A 148 -5.15 2.24 1.03
CA TYR A 148 -5.54 0.88 1.41
C TYR A 148 -4.53 0.28 2.40
N GLN A 149 -5.02 -0.64 3.21
CA GLN A 149 -4.23 -1.40 4.17
C GLN A 149 -4.61 -2.88 4.16
N LYS A 150 -3.67 -3.72 4.58
CA LYS A 150 -3.90 -5.15 4.82
C LYS A 150 -4.61 -5.39 6.15
#